data_AF-A0AAX6Q5Z0-F1
#
_entry.id   AF-A0AAX6Q5Z0-F1
#
_cell.length_a   1.000
_cell.length_b   1.000
_cell.length_c   1.000
_cell.angle_alpha   90.00
_cell.angle_beta   90.00
_cell.angle_gamma   90.00
#
_symmetry.space_group_name_H-M   'P 1'
#
loop_
_entity.id
_entity.type
_entity.pdbx_description
1 polymer ?
#
loop_
_entity_poly.entity_id
_entity_poly.type
_entity_poly.pdbx_seq_one_letter_code
_entity_poly.pdbx_strand_id
1 'polypeptide(L)'
;MLIFSLALEDPEKMGLQEQSEAFLEVWGNALLRAPVAAFVREQASRLALLVPEPDRLERELPWLSLRALKFRERDELEAVLRFWSCEERGPQAFPMGRLWDARVRHYLGSRYDARCGVSDWDLRMKLHDRGAQVIHTQEFRRWRDTGVAFELRDSSAYHEPNRTLASGRLLTHCGERVAARGYWGDIATGPFVAFGIEADDQSLLQTRNGQPTKTAGEITQHNVMEVLRELAAWGRPRDTQGDREKQPEPEGSPEQETSGDLAPAPFKLHFLSLGSARSLHHKGCYQARFQLLYVACGMVHLLGPELAACMAPGGNLLVELARFLVDLRPEQLQAFAARVGELAGAAGFTPCASAGPAETFARFAKQGARGPDTRPRAPSAAPPVAAAPPQPHDLASHATTGLDSGAPVPLSDF
;
A
#
# COMPACT_ATOMS: atom_id res chain seq x y z
N MET A 1 -4.95 0.04 -9.07
CA MET A 1 -5.33 -0.34 -10.45
C MET A 1 -4.14 -0.98 -11.14
N LEU A 2 -3.06 -0.24 -11.41
CA LEU A 2 -1.86 -0.77 -12.09
C LEU A 2 -1.27 -2.05 -11.46
N ILE A 3 -1.11 -2.10 -10.14
CA ILE A 3 -0.62 -3.30 -9.44
C ILE A 3 -1.53 -4.52 -9.67
N PHE A 4 -2.85 -4.32 -9.68
CA PHE A 4 -3.79 -5.41 -9.98
C PHE A 4 -3.76 -5.80 -11.46
N SER A 5 -3.60 -4.83 -12.37
CA SER A 5 -3.38 -5.13 -13.79
C SER A 5 -2.12 -5.96 -14.00
N LEU A 6 -1.04 -5.67 -13.28
CA LEU A 6 0.16 -6.49 -13.28
C LEU A 6 -0.11 -7.88 -12.69
N ALA A 7 -0.75 -7.95 -11.52
CA ALA A 7 -0.99 -9.20 -10.79
C ALA A 7 -1.97 -10.15 -11.50
N LEU A 8 -2.85 -9.61 -12.35
CA LEU A 8 -3.86 -10.35 -13.13
C LEU A 8 -3.52 -10.43 -14.63
N GLU A 9 -2.29 -10.06 -15.03
CA GLU A 9 -1.85 -10.21 -16.41
C GLU A 9 -1.77 -11.70 -16.79
N ASP A 10 -1.95 -11.98 -18.08
CA ASP A 10 -1.92 -13.34 -18.60
C ASP A 10 -0.56 -14.01 -18.33
N PRO A 11 -0.52 -15.18 -17.66
CA PRO A 11 0.70 -15.95 -17.45
C PRO A 11 1.44 -16.31 -18.74
N GLU A 12 0.76 -16.36 -19.89
CA GLU A 12 1.39 -16.59 -21.19
C GLU A 12 2.20 -15.39 -21.69
N LYS A 13 1.80 -14.17 -21.30
CA LYS A 13 2.50 -12.94 -21.68
C LYS A 13 3.63 -12.58 -20.73
N MET A 14 3.44 -12.85 -19.43
CA MET A 14 4.41 -12.51 -18.39
C MET A 14 4.50 -13.65 -17.38
N GLY A 15 5.67 -14.28 -17.30
CA GLY A 15 5.90 -15.34 -16.32
C GLY A 15 5.91 -14.82 -14.88
N LEU A 16 5.61 -15.69 -13.91
CA LEU A 16 5.56 -15.35 -12.47
C LEU A 16 6.83 -14.64 -11.97
N GLN A 17 7.99 -15.06 -12.44
CA GLN A 17 9.26 -14.42 -12.05
C GLN A 17 9.31 -12.97 -12.56
N GLU A 18 9.06 -12.74 -13.85
CA GLU A 18 9.06 -11.40 -14.44
C GLU A 18 8.00 -10.50 -13.79
N GLN A 19 6.82 -11.05 -13.50
CA GLN A 19 5.74 -10.36 -12.81
C GLN A 19 6.14 -9.92 -11.39
N SER A 20 6.82 -10.80 -10.63
CA SER A 20 7.35 -10.45 -9.30
C SER A 20 8.40 -9.35 -9.39
N GLU A 21 9.33 -9.42 -10.35
CA GLU A 21 10.36 -8.41 -10.53
C GLU A 21 9.76 -7.05 -10.93
N ALA A 22 8.80 -7.05 -11.87
CA ALA A 22 8.08 -5.85 -12.28
C ALA A 22 7.30 -5.23 -11.10
N PHE A 23 6.71 -6.05 -10.23
CA PHE A 23 6.03 -5.57 -9.02
C PHE A 23 7.00 -4.84 -8.11
N LEU A 24 8.15 -5.46 -7.81
CA LEU A 24 9.18 -4.89 -6.94
C LEU A 24 9.67 -3.55 -7.48
N GLU A 25 9.90 -3.44 -8.79
CA GLU A 25 10.32 -2.20 -9.43
C GLU A 25 9.27 -1.10 -9.37
N VAL A 26 8.02 -1.40 -9.74
CA VAL A 26 6.93 -0.42 -9.71
C VAL A 26 6.63 0.05 -8.29
N TRP A 27 6.70 -0.86 -7.31
CA TRP A 27 6.44 -0.59 -5.89
C TRP A 27 7.56 0.21 -5.22
N GLY A 28 8.81 -0.22 -5.40
CA GLY A 28 9.92 0.19 -4.54
C GLY A 28 10.98 1.07 -5.19
N ASN A 29 11.05 1.11 -6.53
CA ASN A 29 12.15 1.79 -7.20
C ASN A 29 11.73 3.14 -7.80
N ALA A 30 12.60 4.12 -7.63
CA ALA A 30 12.48 5.41 -8.30
C ALA A 30 12.74 5.31 -9.82
N LEU A 31 13.59 4.37 -10.23
CA LEU A 31 13.95 4.13 -11.62
C LEU A 31 13.58 2.69 -12.02
N LEU A 32 13.08 2.54 -13.24
CA LEU A 32 12.59 1.29 -13.82
C LEU A 32 13.52 0.84 -14.94
N ARG A 33 13.49 -0.46 -15.24
CA ARG A 33 14.00 -0.99 -16.50
C ARG A 33 13.08 -0.61 -17.66
N ALA A 34 13.64 -0.50 -18.87
CA ALA A 34 12.89 -0.16 -20.07
C ALA A 34 11.66 -1.07 -20.34
N PRO A 35 11.73 -2.41 -20.18
CA PRO A 35 10.55 -3.27 -20.36
C PRO A 35 9.43 -2.98 -19.35
N VAL A 36 9.77 -2.79 -18.06
CA VAL A 36 8.80 -2.48 -17.01
C VAL A 36 8.18 -1.10 -17.25
N ALA A 37 8.98 -0.11 -17.65
CA ALA A 37 8.47 1.21 -18.02
C ALA A 37 7.55 1.18 -19.25
N ALA A 38 7.84 0.33 -20.23
CA ALA A 38 6.94 0.11 -21.38
C ALA A 38 5.62 -0.51 -20.95
N PHE A 39 5.65 -1.55 -20.11
CA PHE A 39 4.45 -2.16 -19.54
C PHE A 39 3.59 -1.15 -18.79
N VAL A 40 4.18 -0.34 -17.91
CA VAL A 40 3.45 0.71 -17.16
C VAL A 40 2.79 1.71 -18.12
N ARG A 41 3.48 2.11 -19.21
CA ARG A 41 2.93 3.03 -20.21
C ARG A 41 1.75 2.43 -20.96
N GLU A 42 1.86 1.17 -21.38
CA GLU A 42 0.80 0.46 -22.10
C GLU A 42 -0.46 0.32 -21.22
N GLN A 43 -0.29 -0.18 -20.00
CA GLN A 43 -1.39 -0.34 -19.04
C GLN A 43 -2.01 1.01 -18.67
N ALA A 44 -1.19 2.05 -18.47
CA ALA A 44 -1.70 3.39 -18.18
C ALA A 44 -2.50 3.97 -19.36
N SER A 45 -2.04 3.77 -20.60
CA SER A 45 -2.74 4.20 -21.81
C SER A 45 -4.10 3.51 -21.94
N ARG A 46 -4.13 2.19 -21.73
CA ARG A 46 -5.36 1.39 -21.75
C ARG A 46 -6.34 1.86 -20.67
N LEU A 47 -5.88 2.00 -19.43
CA LEU A 47 -6.72 2.44 -18.32
C LEU A 47 -7.23 3.88 -18.50
N ALA A 48 -6.42 4.79 -19.07
CA ALA A 48 -6.83 6.16 -19.32
C ALA A 48 -8.06 6.23 -20.24
N LEU A 49 -8.14 5.36 -21.25
CA LEU A 49 -9.30 5.27 -22.15
C LEU A 49 -10.54 4.67 -21.47
N LEU A 50 -10.36 3.80 -20.46
CA LEU A 50 -11.46 3.07 -19.82
C LEU A 50 -12.06 3.80 -18.61
N VAL A 51 -11.26 4.57 -17.86
CA VAL A 51 -11.71 5.24 -16.62
C VAL A 51 -12.93 6.17 -16.83
N PRO A 52 -13.01 6.98 -17.91
CA PRO A 52 -14.18 7.81 -18.16
C PRO A 52 -15.47 7.02 -18.43
N GLU A 53 -15.35 5.81 -18.99
CA GLU A 53 -16.45 4.93 -19.42
C GLU A 53 -16.63 3.71 -18.49
N PRO A 54 -17.30 3.84 -17.33
CA PRO A 54 -17.36 2.79 -16.32
C PRO A 54 -18.04 1.51 -16.81
N ASP A 55 -19.00 1.61 -17.73
CA ASP A 55 -19.69 0.43 -18.28
C ASP A 55 -18.82 -0.34 -19.25
N ARG A 56 -17.97 0.35 -20.03
CA ARG A 56 -16.98 -0.30 -20.88
C ARG A 56 -15.86 -0.91 -20.04
N LEU A 57 -15.41 -0.20 -19.01
CA LEU A 57 -14.41 -0.68 -18.06
C LEU A 57 -14.87 -1.99 -17.38
N GLU A 58 -16.11 -2.07 -16.93
CA GLU A 58 -16.63 -3.30 -16.30
C GLU A 58 -16.76 -4.49 -17.28
N ARG A 59 -16.89 -4.24 -18.59
CA ARG A 59 -16.88 -5.31 -19.60
C ARG A 59 -15.46 -5.83 -19.86
N GLU A 60 -14.48 -4.93 -19.98
CA GLU A 60 -13.08 -5.31 -20.25
C GLU A 60 -12.33 -5.78 -18.99
N LEU A 61 -12.69 -5.27 -17.82
CA LEU A 61 -12.08 -5.56 -16.52
C LEU A 61 -13.19 -5.86 -15.49
N PRO A 62 -13.80 -7.05 -15.53
CA PRO A 62 -14.94 -7.39 -14.67
C PRO A 62 -14.63 -7.34 -13.16
N TRP A 63 -13.36 -7.47 -12.81
CA TRP A 63 -12.86 -7.35 -11.44
C TRP A 63 -12.79 -5.92 -10.91
N LEU A 64 -13.00 -4.87 -11.74
CA LEU A 64 -12.86 -3.47 -11.33
C LEU A 64 -14.16 -2.68 -11.50
N SER A 65 -14.52 -1.87 -10.50
CA SER A 65 -15.67 -0.96 -10.56
C SER A 65 -15.33 0.44 -10.04
N LEU A 66 -15.60 1.43 -10.90
CA LEU A 66 -15.42 2.86 -10.61
C LEU A 66 -16.75 3.61 -10.47
N ARG A 67 -17.88 2.89 -10.43
CA ARG A 67 -19.24 3.49 -10.42
C ARG A 67 -19.51 4.40 -9.22
N ALA A 68 -18.80 4.18 -8.11
CA ALA A 68 -18.98 4.99 -6.92
C ALA A 68 -18.22 6.34 -6.98
N LEU A 69 -17.34 6.53 -7.97
CA LEU A 69 -16.59 7.77 -8.17
C LEU A 69 -17.40 8.79 -8.97
N LYS A 70 -17.28 10.06 -8.57
CA LYS A 70 -17.87 11.19 -9.30
C LYS A 70 -17.14 11.39 -10.64
N PHE A 71 -17.78 12.06 -11.60
CA PHE A 71 -17.18 12.38 -12.90
C PHE A 71 -15.83 13.08 -12.74
N ARG A 72 -15.76 14.15 -11.92
CA ARG A 72 -14.52 14.87 -11.63
C ARG A 72 -13.39 13.98 -11.10
N GLU A 73 -13.71 13.02 -10.22
CA GLU A 73 -12.71 12.12 -9.64
C GLU A 73 -12.16 11.15 -10.71
N ARG A 74 -13.02 10.73 -11.64
CA ARG A 74 -12.62 9.92 -12.80
C ARG A 74 -11.76 10.73 -13.78
N ASP A 75 -12.09 11.99 -14.03
CA ASP A 75 -11.28 12.89 -14.86
C ASP A 75 -9.89 13.13 -14.24
N GLU A 76 -9.83 13.30 -12.92
CA GLU A 76 -8.56 13.42 -12.17
C GLU A 76 -7.73 12.13 -12.28
N LEU A 77 -8.35 10.94 -12.16
CA LEU A 77 -7.68 9.65 -12.37
C LEU A 77 -7.17 9.49 -13.82
N GLU A 78 -7.99 9.85 -14.80
CA GLU A 78 -7.60 9.84 -16.21
C GLU A 78 -6.38 10.74 -16.45
N ALA A 79 -6.35 11.95 -15.88
CA ALA A 79 -5.22 12.86 -16.00
C ALA A 79 -3.92 12.30 -15.37
N VAL A 80 -4.02 11.50 -14.31
CA VAL A 80 -2.89 10.78 -13.72
C VAL A 80 -2.40 9.68 -14.68
N LEU A 81 -3.30 8.87 -15.22
CA LEU A 81 -2.96 7.78 -16.13
C LEU A 81 -2.35 8.28 -17.45
N ARG A 82 -2.91 9.36 -18.02
CA ARG A 82 -2.34 10.02 -19.21
C ARG A 82 -0.90 10.48 -18.98
N PHE A 83 -0.58 10.94 -17.77
CA PHE A 83 0.80 11.30 -17.43
C PHE A 83 1.72 10.09 -17.32
N TRP A 84 1.24 8.97 -16.78
CA TRP A 84 2.02 7.73 -16.75
C TRP A 84 2.30 7.18 -18.15
N SER A 85 1.36 7.36 -19.09
CA SER A 85 1.53 6.94 -20.49
C SER A 85 2.39 7.87 -21.35
N CYS A 86 2.63 9.12 -20.92
CA CYS A 86 3.38 10.09 -21.74
C CYS A 86 4.82 9.63 -22.04
N GLU A 87 5.11 9.46 -23.33
CA GLU A 87 6.45 9.21 -23.88
C GLU A 87 7.17 10.52 -24.26
N GLU A 88 6.41 11.55 -24.62
CA GLU A 88 6.84 12.72 -25.43
C GLU A 88 7.91 13.65 -24.85
N ARG A 89 8.46 13.39 -23.65
CA ARG A 89 9.42 14.32 -23.02
C ARG A 89 10.59 13.63 -22.30
N GLY A 90 10.83 12.34 -22.58
CA GLY A 90 11.97 11.59 -22.03
C GLY A 90 12.16 11.75 -20.50
N PRO A 91 13.38 11.55 -19.99
CA PRO A 91 13.74 11.82 -18.59
C PRO A 91 13.63 13.31 -18.20
N GLN A 92 13.52 14.21 -19.17
CA GLN A 92 13.47 15.66 -18.93
C GLN A 92 12.10 16.15 -18.46
N ALA A 93 11.02 15.45 -18.83
CA ALA A 93 9.67 15.77 -18.34
C ALA A 93 9.54 15.56 -16.83
N PHE A 94 10.24 14.55 -16.32
CA PHE A 94 10.16 14.12 -14.94
C PHE A 94 11.54 13.65 -14.48
N PRO A 95 12.43 14.59 -14.10
CA PRO A 95 13.80 14.29 -13.72
C PRO A 95 13.84 13.66 -12.32
N MET A 96 13.53 12.37 -12.25
CA MET A 96 13.33 11.64 -11.00
C MET A 96 14.52 11.72 -10.05
N GLY A 97 15.75 11.60 -10.55
CA GLY A 97 16.95 11.72 -9.73
C GLY A 97 17.09 13.08 -9.05
N ARG A 98 16.70 14.18 -9.74
CA ARG A 98 16.72 15.53 -9.14
C ARG A 98 15.62 15.70 -8.10
N LEU A 99 14.43 15.14 -8.36
CA LEU A 99 13.30 15.19 -7.43
C LEU A 99 13.57 14.39 -6.16
N TRP A 100 14.21 13.22 -6.30
CA TRP A 100 14.70 12.42 -5.18
C TRP A 100 15.74 13.21 -4.37
N ASP A 101 16.78 13.75 -5.02
CA ASP A 101 17.83 14.51 -4.34
C ASP A 101 17.28 15.73 -3.60
N ALA A 102 16.37 16.50 -4.23
CA ALA A 102 15.73 17.65 -3.60
C ALA A 102 14.93 17.26 -2.35
N ARG A 103 14.19 16.14 -2.40
CA ARG A 103 13.46 15.57 -1.23
C ARG A 103 14.42 15.17 -0.11
N VAL A 104 15.50 14.47 -0.45
CA VAL A 104 16.49 14.02 0.54
C VAL A 104 17.22 15.20 1.18
N ARG A 105 17.60 16.23 0.40
CA ARG A 105 18.17 17.49 0.92
C ARG A 105 17.21 18.20 1.87
N HIS A 106 15.94 18.31 1.49
CA HIS A 106 14.94 18.95 2.33
C HIS A 106 14.74 18.19 3.66
N TYR A 107 14.64 16.86 3.59
CA TYR A 107 14.46 15.99 4.75
C TYR A 107 15.67 15.98 5.70
N LEU A 108 16.89 15.90 5.18
CA LEU A 108 18.10 15.84 6.00
C LEU A 108 18.57 17.23 6.47
N GLY A 109 18.27 18.28 5.71
CA GLY A 109 18.71 19.64 5.97
C GLY A 109 20.25 19.72 6.04
N SER A 110 20.75 20.29 7.13
CA SER A 110 22.20 20.40 7.40
C SER A 110 22.93 19.05 7.49
N ARG A 111 22.20 17.94 7.70
CA ARG A 111 22.77 16.59 7.81
C ARG A 111 22.97 15.92 6.45
N TYR A 112 22.59 16.56 5.35
CA TYR A 112 22.67 15.98 4.01
C TYR A 112 24.11 15.58 3.63
N ASP A 113 25.10 16.37 4.02
CA ASP A 113 26.52 16.06 3.77
C ASP A 113 26.99 14.81 4.56
N ALA A 114 26.33 14.51 5.68
CA ALA A 114 26.57 13.33 6.51
C ALA A 114 25.54 12.20 6.27
N ARG A 115 24.83 12.20 5.12
CA ARG A 115 23.71 11.28 4.84
C ARG A 115 24.04 9.81 5.01
N CYS A 116 25.26 9.38 4.71
CA CYS A 116 25.69 7.99 4.88
C CYS A 116 25.62 7.57 6.36
N GLY A 117 26.12 8.42 7.25
CA GLY A 117 26.08 8.18 8.69
C GLY A 117 24.67 8.26 9.27
N VAL A 118 23.81 9.14 8.73
CA VAL A 118 22.39 9.20 9.12
C VAL A 118 21.66 7.92 8.71
N SER A 119 21.84 7.46 7.47
CA SER A 119 21.22 6.23 6.98
C SER A 119 21.66 5.00 7.79
N ASP A 120 22.93 4.93 8.19
CA ASP A 120 23.41 3.86 9.09
C ASP A 120 22.76 3.89 10.46
N TRP A 121 22.66 5.08 11.03
CA TRP A 121 22.04 5.28 12.33
C TRP A 121 20.55 4.92 12.29
N ASP A 122 19.83 5.37 11.27
CA ASP A 122 18.42 5.07 11.07
C ASP A 122 18.18 3.56 10.92
N LEU A 123 19.02 2.87 10.15
CA LEU A 123 18.92 1.41 10.01
C LEU A 123 19.17 0.69 11.33
N ARG A 124 20.31 0.95 11.98
CA ARG A 124 20.74 0.19 13.16
C ARG A 124 19.93 0.53 14.41
N MET A 125 19.72 1.81 14.67
CA MET A 125 19.11 2.28 15.93
C MET A 125 17.60 2.43 15.85
N LYS A 126 17.00 2.33 14.65
CA LYS A 126 15.55 2.48 14.50
C LYS A 126 14.92 1.28 13.82
N LEU A 127 15.41 0.83 12.67
CA LEU A 127 14.79 -0.30 11.98
C LEU A 127 15.15 -1.65 12.64
N HIS A 128 16.44 -1.90 12.90
CA HIS A 128 16.92 -3.15 13.52
C HIS A 128 16.40 -3.32 14.95
N ASP A 129 16.44 -2.26 15.76
CA ASP A 129 15.87 -2.24 17.12
C ASP A 129 14.36 -2.54 17.13
N ARG A 130 13.67 -2.22 16.02
CA ARG A 130 12.24 -2.49 15.83
C ARG A 130 11.97 -3.80 15.10
N GLY A 131 12.95 -4.68 14.97
CA GLY A 131 12.79 -6.04 14.45
C GLY A 131 13.04 -6.22 12.95
N ALA A 132 13.48 -5.19 12.23
CA ALA A 132 13.83 -5.32 10.81
C ALA A 132 15.31 -5.66 10.59
N GLN A 133 15.87 -6.57 11.40
CA GLN A 133 17.31 -6.95 11.37
C GLN A 133 17.75 -7.61 10.06
N VAL A 134 16.78 -8.10 9.29
CA VAL A 134 16.98 -8.73 7.98
C VAL A 134 17.50 -7.73 6.93
N ILE A 135 17.17 -6.43 7.08
CA ILE A 135 17.57 -5.41 6.12
C ILE A 135 19.08 -5.17 6.22
N HIS A 136 19.77 -5.46 5.13
CA HIS A 136 21.22 -5.33 5.02
C HIS A 136 21.64 -3.86 4.86
N THR A 137 22.80 -3.51 5.41
CA THR A 137 23.28 -2.12 5.37
C THR A 137 23.56 -1.62 3.95
N GLN A 138 24.05 -2.49 3.06
CA GLN A 138 24.37 -2.09 1.69
C GLN A 138 23.11 -1.78 0.85
N GLU A 139 22.05 -2.60 0.96
CA GLU A 139 20.79 -2.37 0.22
C GLU A 139 20.09 -1.09 0.70
N PHE A 140 20.05 -0.87 2.02
CA PHE A 140 19.41 0.31 2.59
C PHE A 140 20.16 1.60 2.25
N ARG A 141 21.50 1.61 2.37
CA ARG A 141 22.33 2.77 1.98
C ARG A 141 22.15 3.10 0.51
N ARG A 142 22.23 2.08 -0.35
CA ARG A 142 22.11 2.25 -1.80
C ARG A 142 20.76 2.85 -2.17
N TRP A 143 19.68 2.32 -1.61
CA TRP A 143 18.34 2.88 -1.79
C TRP A 143 18.24 4.34 -1.33
N ARG A 144 18.82 4.69 -0.18
CA ARG A 144 18.82 6.07 0.32
C ARG A 144 19.57 7.04 -0.60
N ASP A 145 20.62 6.57 -1.27
CA ASP A 145 21.41 7.38 -2.21
C ASP A 145 20.76 7.49 -3.61
N THR A 146 20.19 6.40 -4.15
CA THR A 146 19.74 6.34 -5.55
C THR A 146 18.22 6.33 -5.73
N GLY A 147 17.46 5.98 -4.69
CA GLY A 147 16.03 5.70 -4.75
C GLY A 147 15.68 4.33 -5.37
N VAL A 148 16.66 3.48 -5.67
CA VAL A 148 16.45 2.12 -6.20
C VAL A 148 16.61 1.12 -5.06
N ALA A 149 15.51 0.47 -4.65
CA ALA A 149 15.49 -0.47 -3.54
C ALA A 149 15.85 -1.89 -3.97
N PHE A 150 15.30 -2.35 -5.10
CA PHE A 150 15.42 -3.71 -5.59
C PHE A 150 16.19 -3.73 -6.90
N GLU A 151 17.45 -4.19 -6.84
CA GLU A 151 18.30 -4.35 -8.01
C GLU A 151 18.41 -5.83 -8.38
N LEU A 152 17.47 -6.26 -9.22
CA LEU A 152 17.31 -7.65 -9.63
C LEU A 152 18.14 -7.98 -10.87
N ARG A 153 18.70 -6.96 -11.53
CA ARG A 153 19.52 -7.00 -12.74
C ARG A 153 20.64 -5.95 -12.66
N ASP A 154 21.43 -5.85 -13.72
CA ASP A 154 22.52 -4.89 -13.83
C ASP A 154 22.05 -3.45 -13.55
N SER A 155 22.83 -2.74 -12.73
CA SER A 155 22.47 -1.40 -12.26
C SER A 155 22.35 -0.37 -13.40
N SER A 156 23.00 -0.59 -14.55
CA SER A 156 22.87 0.24 -15.75
C SER A 156 21.51 0.12 -16.44
N ALA A 157 20.72 -0.92 -16.12
CA ALA A 157 19.41 -1.13 -16.72
C ALA A 157 18.34 -0.16 -16.20
N TYR A 158 18.58 0.51 -15.06
CA TYR A 158 17.61 1.39 -14.40
C TYR A 158 17.83 2.85 -14.79
N HIS A 159 17.16 3.30 -15.85
CA HIS A 159 17.26 4.67 -16.36
C HIS A 159 15.91 5.35 -16.62
N GLU A 160 14.81 4.58 -16.70
CA GLU A 160 13.49 5.14 -16.94
C GLU A 160 12.86 5.62 -15.62
N PRO A 161 12.26 6.82 -15.57
CA PRO A 161 11.68 7.33 -14.34
C PRO A 161 10.38 6.61 -13.97
N ASN A 162 10.25 6.17 -12.72
CA ASN A 162 9.00 5.62 -12.20
C ASN A 162 7.97 6.75 -11.95
N ARG A 163 7.14 7.02 -12.96
CA ARG A 163 6.08 8.05 -12.91
C ARG A 163 4.95 7.70 -11.94
N THR A 164 4.84 6.45 -11.49
CA THR A 164 3.77 6.01 -10.59
C THR A 164 3.93 6.55 -9.17
N LEU A 165 5.17 6.90 -8.79
CA LEU A 165 5.51 7.52 -7.51
C LEU A 165 5.42 9.07 -7.55
N ALA A 166 4.93 9.62 -8.66
CA ALA A 166 4.73 11.04 -8.82
C ALA A 166 3.32 11.44 -8.37
N SER A 167 3.22 12.60 -7.71
CA SER A 167 1.93 13.26 -7.46
C SER A 167 2.04 14.75 -7.74
N GLY A 168 0.96 15.31 -8.29
CA GLY A 168 0.87 16.71 -8.68
C GLY A 168 0.31 17.57 -7.55
N ARG A 169 0.94 18.72 -7.31
CA ARG A 169 0.38 19.79 -6.47
C ARG A 169 0.40 21.09 -7.26
N LEU A 170 -0.63 21.91 -7.07
CA LEU A 170 -0.59 23.31 -7.50
C LEU A 170 0.31 24.05 -6.52
N LEU A 171 1.48 24.50 -6.99
CA LEU A 171 2.39 25.36 -6.24
C LEU A 171 2.20 26.80 -6.70
N THR A 172 2.26 27.75 -5.78
CA THR A 172 2.28 29.17 -6.12
C THR A 172 3.72 29.59 -6.36
N HIS A 173 4.06 29.96 -7.59
CA HIS A 173 5.37 30.48 -7.97
C HIS A 173 5.20 31.90 -8.53
N CYS A 174 5.90 32.88 -7.95
CA CYS A 174 5.83 34.29 -8.36
C CYS A 174 4.41 34.88 -8.46
N GLY A 175 3.48 34.40 -7.62
CA GLY A 175 2.07 34.82 -7.64
C GLY A 175 1.17 34.02 -8.60
N GLU A 176 1.72 33.13 -9.43
CA GLU A 176 0.97 32.24 -10.32
C GLU A 176 0.88 30.81 -9.78
N ARG A 177 -0.26 30.16 -9.97
CA ARG A 177 -0.42 28.74 -9.59
C ARG A 177 0.09 27.84 -10.71
N VAL A 178 1.28 27.30 -10.54
CA VAL A 178 1.91 26.34 -11.46
C VAL A 178 1.64 24.92 -10.96
N ALA A 179 1.12 24.07 -11.83
CA ALA A 179 1.00 22.64 -11.55
C ALA A 179 2.39 22.00 -11.60
N ALA A 180 2.97 21.74 -10.43
CA ALA A 180 4.26 21.06 -10.31
C ALA A 180 4.04 19.62 -9.84
N ARG A 181 4.77 18.69 -10.44
CA ARG A 181 4.77 17.27 -10.04
C ARG A 181 6.05 16.97 -9.28
N GLY A 182 5.91 16.41 -8.09
CA GLY A 182 7.03 16.01 -7.24
C GLY A 182 7.11 14.50 -7.08
N TYR A 183 8.21 14.03 -6.50
CA TYR A 183 8.31 12.69 -5.95
C TYR A 183 7.55 12.61 -4.62
N TRP A 184 6.80 11.52 -4.38
CA TRP A 184 6.02 11.29 -3.16
C TRP A 184 6.17 9.90 -2.57
N GLY A 185 7.08 9.08 -3.11
CA GLY A 185 7.41 7.83 -2.45
C GLY A 185 8.17 8.07 -1.15
N ASP A 186 8.32 7.00 -0.37
CA ASP A 186 9.06 7.07 0.87
C ASP A 186 10.55 7.31 0.60
N ILE A 187 11.17 8.10 1.47
CA ILE A 187 12.60 8.36 1.47
C ILE A 187 13.26 7.87 2.75
N ALA A 188 12.51 7.56 3.82
CA ALA A 188 13.04 7.29 5.16
C ALA A 188 13.09 5.81 5.53
N THR A 189 11.96 5.08 5.40
CA THR A 189 11.83 3.69 5.89
C THR A 189 12.14 2.68 4.78
N GLY A 190 11.67 2.96 3.59
CA GLY A 190 11.86 2.16 2.39
C GLY A 190 10.87 1.01 2.25
N PRO A 191 10.82 0.40 1.06
CA PRO A 191 9.81 -0.61 0.73
C PRO A 191 10.09 -1.99 1.36
N PHE A 192 11.26 -2.18 1.97
CA PHE A 192 11.73 -3.47 2.51
C PHE A 192 10.84 -4.04 3.62
N VAL A 193 10.25 -3.16 4.44
CA VAL A 193 9.44 -3.55 5.60
C VAL A 193 8.12 -4.20 5.19
N ALA A 194 7.60 -3.91 3.99
CA ALA A 194 6.30 -4.41 3.58
C ALA A 194 6.27 -5.93 3.34
N PHE A 195 7.33 -6.47 2.73
CA PHE A 195 7.40 -7.87 2.29
C PHE A 195 8.73 -8.56 2.62
N GLY A 196 9.72 -7.84 3.17
CA GLY A 196 11.09 -8.34 3.32
C GLY A 196 11.51 -8.70 4.74
N ILE A 197 10.65 -8.50 5.74
CA ILE A 197 10.96 -8.75 7.16
C ILE A 197 10.34 -10.03 7.72
N GLU A 198 9.23 -10.46 7.14
CA GLU A 198 8.44 -11.62 7.56
C GLU A 198 8.30 -12.54 6.35
N ALA A 199 8.36 -13.86 6.56
CA ALA A 199 8.18 -14.86 5.52
C ALA A 199 7.59 -16.13 6.14
N ASP A 200 6.71 -16.80 5.41
CA ASP A 200 6.15 -18.08 5.84
C ASP A 200 7.23 -19.17 5.87
N ASP A 201 8.13 -19.15 4.89
CA ASP A 201 9.31 -20.01 4.87
C ASP A 201 10.42 -19.46 5.80
N GLN A 202 10.51 -20.06 6.97
CA GLN A 202 11.51 -19.75 7.99
C GLN A 202 12.96 -20.00 7.53
N SER A 203 13.18 -20.77 6.45
CA SER A 203 14.52 -20.99 5.91
C SER A 203 15.15 -19.70 5.36
N LEU A 204 14.33 -18.77 4.89
CA LEU A 204 14.79 -17.48 4.36
C LEU A 204 15.26 -16.52 5.46
N LEU A 205 14.70 -16.64 6.66
CA LEU A 205 15.01 -15.78 7.81
C LEU A 205 16.22 -16.28 8.62
N GLN A 206 16.92 -17.31 8.13
CA GLN A 206 18.08 -17.86 8.81
C GLN A 206 19.27 -16.90 8.79
N THR A 207 19.92 -16.78 9.94
CA THR A 207 21.17 -16.03 10.10
C THR A 207 22.37 -16.97 10.19
N ARG A 208 23.43 -16.69 9.43
CA ARG A 208 24.74 -17.36 9.54
C ARG A 208 25.77 -16.34 10.03
N ASN A 209 26.50 -16.67 11.10
CA ASN A 209 27.49 -15.78 11.72
C ASN A 209 26.92 -14.39 12.11
N GLY A 210 25.65 -14.33 12.51
CA GLY A 210 24.97 -13.07 12.86
C GLY A 210 24.59 -12.18 11.68
N GLN A 211 24.75 -12.67 10.43
CA GLN A 211 24.27 -11.99 9.22
C GLN A 211 23.11 -12.77 8.59
N PRO A 212 22.08 -12.10 8.06
CA PRO A 212 21.02 -12.75 7.28
C PRO A 212 21.60 -13.51 6.08
N THR A 213 21.13 -14.74 5.86
CA THR A 213 21.56 -15.55 4.70
C THR A 213 20.96 -15.01 3.40
N LYS A 214 19.80 -14.37 3.49
CA LYS A 214 19.05 -13.77 2.38
C LYS A 214 18.85 -12.29 2.62
N THR A 215 18.85 -11.50 1.54
CA THR A 215 18.59 -10.06 1.61
C THR A 215 17.10 -9.78 1.72
N ALA A 216 16.73 -8.59 2.20
CA ALA A 216 15.32 -8.20 2.26
C ALA A 216 14.69 -8.15 0.85
N GLY A 217 15.49 -7.83 -0.18
CA GLY A 217 15.09 -7.92 -1.58
C GLY A 217 14.73 -9.34 -2.03
N GLU A 218 15.56 -10.35 -1.73
CA GLU A 218 15.29 -11.74 -2.08
C GLU A 218 14.05 -12.29 -1.36
N ILE A 219 13.88 -11.94 -0.09
CA ILE A 219 12.70 -12.33 0.71
C ILE A 219 11.44 -11.68 0.14
N THR A 220 11.51 -10.39 -0.18
CA THR A 220 10.40 -9.66 -0.81
C THR A 220 10.02 -10.31 -2.14
N GLN A 221 10.99 -10.67 -2.98
CA GLN A 221 10.74 -11.32 -4.25
C GLN A 221 10.03 -12.68 -4.07
N HIS A 222 10.51 -13.50 -3.13
CA HIS A 222 9.88 -14.79 -2.85
C HIS A 222 8.44 -14.61 -2.36
N ASN A 223 8.21 -13.78 -1.33
CA ASN A 223 6.88 -13.55 -0.77
C ASN A 223 5.89 -13.00 -1.81
N VAL A 224 6.31 -12.02 -2.62
CA VAL A 224 5.47 -11.48 -3.70
C VAL A 224 5.17 -12.55 -4.74
N MET A 225 6.15 -13.38 -5.10
CA MET A 225 5.94 -14.48 -6.04
C MET A 225 4.94 -15.51 -5.51
N GLU A 226 4.97 -15.85 -4.22
CA GLU A 226 3.98 -16.74 -3.60
C GLU A 226 2.58 -16.13 -3.67
N VAL A 227 2.42 -14.86 -3.29
CA VAL A 227 1.14 -14.14 -3.35
C VAL A 227 0.59 -14.10 -4.79
N LEU A 228 1.45 -13.82 -5.77
CA LEU A 228 1.05 -13.83 -7.19
C LEU A 228 0.66 -15.24 -7.66
N ARG A 229 1.36 -16.27 -7.19
CA ARG A 229 1.02 -17.66 -7.51
C ARG A 229 -0.33 -18.07 -6.94
N GLU A 230 -0.61 -17.71 -5.68
CA GLU A 230 -1.91 -17.96 -5.05
C GLU A 230 -3.04 -17.23 -5.78
N LEU A 231 -2.81 -15.97 -6.15
CA LEU A 231 -3.78 -15.19 -6.93
C LEU A 231 -4.06 -15.81 -8.30
N ALA A 232 -3.01 -16.26 -9.00
CA ALA A 232 -3.16 -16.96 -10.27
C ALA A 232 -3.90 -18.30 -10.13
N ALA A 233 -3.69 -19.02 -9.03
CA ALA A 233 -4.39 -20.26 -8.73
C ALA A 233 -5.88 -20.03 -8.41
N TRP A 234 -6.23 -18.94 -7.71
CA TRP A 234 -7.62 -18.54 -7.47
C TRP A 234 -8.38 -18.16 -8.75
N GLY A 235 -7.69 -17.68 -9.77
CA GLY A 235 -8.29 -17.32 -11.07
C GLY A 235 -8.65 -18.53 -11.95
N ARG A 236 -8.14 -19.73 -11.64
CA ARG A 236 -8.49 -20.94 -12.38
C ARG A 236 -9.75 -21.58 -11.78
N PRO A 237 -10.74 -21.96 -12.61
CA PRO A 237 -11.78 -22.88 -12.15
C PRO A 237 -11.08 -24.08 -11.51
N ARG A 238 -11.50 -24.47 -10.31
CA ARG A 238 -11.09 -25.76 -9.76
C ARG A 238 -11.73 -26.83 -10.64
N ASP A 239 -11.06 -27.19 -11.73
CA ASP A 239 -11.39 -28.39 -12.45
C ASP A 239 -11.33 -29.52 -11.44
N THR A 240 -12.47 -30.20 -11.31
CA THR A 240 -12.68 -31.36 -10.47
C THR A 240 -11.57 -32.36 -10.75
N GLN A 241 -10.56 -32.37 -9.90
CA GLN A 241 -9.62 -33.48 -9.81
C GLN A 241 -10.39 -34.65 -9.20
N GLY A 242 -11.07 -35.39 -10.08
CA GLY A 242 -11.95 -36.49 -9.73
C GLY A 242 -12.47 -37.18 -11.00
N ASP A 243 -11.81 -38.28 -11.33
CA ASP A 243 -12.26 -39.43 -12.14
C ASP A 243 -12.07 -39.47 -13.67
N ARG A 244 -11.12 -40.36 -14.01
CA ARG A 244 -11.20 -41.49 -14.95
C ARG A 244 -10.80 -41.28 -16.41
N GLU A 245 -9.65 -41.90 -16.70
CA GLU A 245 -9.28 -42.53 -17.97
C GLU A 245 -10.49 -42.89 -18.85
N LYS A 246 -10.51 -42.36 -20.08
CA LYS A 246 -11.10 -43.02 -21.25
C LYS A 246 -10.45 -42.51 -22.54
N GLN A 247 -10.07 -43.49 -23.35
CA GLN A 247 -9.44 -43.42 -24.68
C GLN A 247 -10.35 -42.83 -25.79
N PRO A 248 -9.81 -42.58 -27.01
CA PRO A 248 -10.29 -41.56 -27.95
C PRO A 248 -11.26 -42.06 -29.05
N GLU A 249 -11.76 -41.07 -29.83
CA GLU A 249 -12.40 -41.09 -31.17
C GLU A 249 -13.95 -40.96 -31.24
N PRO A 250 -14.56 -40.42 -32.33
CA PRO A 250 -14.05 -39.52 -33.38
C PRO A 250 -14.94 -38.28 -33.68
N GLU A 251 -14.47 -37.46 -34.62
CA GLU A 251 -14.92 -36.16 -35.13
C GLU A 251 -16.40 -35.95 -35.51
N GLY A 252 -16.86 -34.70 -35.35
CA GLY A 252 -18.08 -34.17 -35.95
C GLY A 252 -18.43 -32.75 -35.45
N SER A 253 -17.96 -31.72 -36.15
CA SER A 253 -18.35 -30.30 -35.99
C SER A 253 -19.82 -30.07 -36.39
N PRO A 254 -20.54 -28.98 -36.01
CA PRO A 254 -20.09 -27.61 -36.24
C PRO A 254 -20.35 -26.60 -35.10
N GLU A 255 -19.47 -25.60 -35.05
CA GLU A 255 -19.70 -24.18 -34.72
C GLU A 255 -20.86 -23.85 -33.76
N GLN A 256 -20.50 -23.66 -32.48
CA GLN A 256 -21.14 -22.64 -31.66
C GLN A 256 -20.10 -21.57 -31.37
N GLU A 257 -20.36 -20.37 -31.91
CA GLU A 257 -19.78 -19.13 -31.42
C GLU A 257 -20.04 -19.07 -29.91
N THR A 258 -19.04 -19.49 -29.14
CA THR A 258 -18.98 -19.20 -27.73
C THR A 258 -18.62 -17.73 -27.66
N SER A 259 -19.66 -16.90 -27.55
CA SER A 259 -19.55 -15.63 -26.84
C SER A 259 -18.71 -15.90 -25.60
N GLY A 260 -17.45 -15.44 -25.64
CA GLY A 260 -16.49 -15.65 -24.57
C GLY A 260 -16.98 -14.92 -23.33
N ASP A 261 -17.86 -15.57 -22.58
CA ASP A 261 -18.18 -15.19 -21.21
C ASP A 261 -16.89 -15.39 -20.44
N LEU A 262 -16.14 -14.29 -20.31
CA LEU A 262 -15.03 -14.14 -19.39
C LEU A 262 -15.49 -14.72 -18.06
N ALA A 263 -14.85 -15.81 -17.62
CA ALA A 263 -15.17 -16.46 -16.36
C ALA A 263 -15.32 -15.39 -15.26
N PRO A 264 -16.39 -15.45 -14.44
CA PRO A 264 -16.66 -14.42 -13.46
C PRO A 264 -15.44 -14.25 -12.56
N ALA A 265 -14.91 -13.02 -12.49
CA ALA A 265 -13.75 -12.74 -11.68
C ALA A 265 -14.00 -13.16 -10.22
N PRO A 266 -13.04 -13.83 -9.55
CA PRO A 266 -13.23 -14.36 -8.20
C PRO A 266 -13.48 -13.26 -7.15
N PHE A 267 -13.19 -12.00 -7.50
CA PHE A 267 -13.44 -10.83 -6.67
C PHE A 267 -13.81 -9.61 -7.53
N LYS A 268 -14.42 -8.61 -6.88
CA LYS A 268 -14.71 -7.30 -7.46
C LYS A 268 -14.15 -6.19 -6.58
N LEU A 269 -13.27 -5.37 -7.15
CA LEU A 269 -12.61 -4.24 -6.52
C LEU A 269 -13.42 -2.96 -6.79
N HIS A 270 -13.87 -2.33 -5.72
CA HIS A 270 -14.63 -1.07 -5.78
C HIS A 270 -13.75 0.08 -5.32
N PHE A 271 -13.54 1.08 -6.18
CA PHE A 271 -12.87 2.32 -5.77
C PHE A 271 -13.89 3.32 -5.20
N LEU A 272 -13.57 3.83 -4.02
CA LEU A 272 -14.35 4.83 -3.31
C LEU A 272 -13.49 6.06 -3.08
N SER A 273 -14.10 7.24 -3.17
CA SER A 273 -13.43 8.50 -2.81
C SER A 273 -13.11 8.53 -1.32
N LEU A 274 -11.99 9.13 -0.92
CA LEU A 274 -11.57 9.26 0.48
C LEU A 274 -12.64 9.95 1.34
N GLY A 275 -13.34 10.95 0.78
CA GLY A 275 -14.44 11.62 1.46
C GLY A 275 -15.66 10.73 1.73
N SER A 276 -15.74 9.56 1.08
CA SER A 276 -16.86 8.64 1.25
C SER A 276 -16.85 7.98 2.62
N ALA A 277 -15.68 7.81 3.26
CA ALA A 277 -15.57 7.11 4.55
C ALA A 277 -16.59 7.61 5.60
N ARG A 278 -16.79 8.93 5.66
CA ARG A 278 -17.75 9.56 6.58
C ARG A 278 -19.21 9.33 6.23
N SER A 279 -19.52 9.13 4.94
CA SER A 279 -20.90 9.02 4.45
C SER A 279 -21.32 7.59 4.10
N LEU A 280 -20.41 6.61 4.18
CA LEU A 280 -20.70 5.21 3.83
C LEU A 280 -21.86 4.64 4.63
N HIS A 281 -21.96 5.00 5.91
CA HIS A 281 -22.99 4.50 6.82
C HIS A 281 -24.41 4.96 6.45
N HIS A 282 -24.57 6.05 5.68
CA HIS A 282 -25.89 6.49 5.20
C HIS A 282 -26.45 5.58 4.10
N LYS A 283 -25.60 4.83 3.40
CA LYS A 283 -26.01 3.93 2.33
C LYS A 283 -26.30 2.56 2.93
N GLY A 284 -27.58 2.17 2.99
CA GLY A 284 -28.01 0.89 3.55
C GLY A 284 -27.32 -0.34 2.94
N CYS A 285 -26.84 -0.26 1.70
CA CYS A 285 -26.11 -1.35 1.03
C CYS A 285 -24.74 -1.68 1.67
N TYR A 286 -24.19 -0.79 2.48
CA TYR A 286 -22.90 -0.97 3.17
C TYR A 286 -23.04 -1.20 4.68
N GLN A 287 -24.25 -1.12 5.24
CA GLN A 287 -24.46 -1.34 6.66
C GLN A 287 -24.29 -2.82 7.01
N ALA A 288 -23.56 -3.10 8.10
CA ALA A 288 -23.34 -4.43 8.65
C ALA A 288 -22.85 -5.50 7.65
N ARG A 289 -22.11 -5.11 6.60
CA ARG A 289 -21.70 -6.00 5.51
C ARG A 289 -20.24 -6.41 5.57
N PHE A 290 -19.35 -5.56 6.09
CA PHE A 290 -17.90 -5.81 6.00
C PHE A 290 -17.41 -6.73 7.12
N GLN A 291 -16.67 -7.78 6.75
CA GLN A 291 -16.07 -8.73 7.69
C GLN A 291 -14.71 -8.25 8.23
N LEU A 292 -13.96 -7.49 7.41
CA LEU A 292 -12.64 -6.99 7.76
C LEU A 292 -12.53 -5.51 7.37
N LEU A 293 -12.05 -4.69 8.30
CA LEU A 293 -11.68 -3.30 8.06
C LEU A 293 -10.18 -3.14 8.30
N TYR A 294 -9.46 -2.71 7.28
CA TYR A 294 -8.06 -2.36 7.37
C TYR A 294 -7.90 -0.83 7.39
N VAL A 295 -7.15 -0.31 8.35
CA VAL A 295 -6.86 1.13 8.47
C VAL A 295 -5.35 1.33 8.48
N ALA A 296 -4.83 1.99 7.45
CA ALA A 296 -3.43 2.36 7.36
C ALA A 296 -3.05 3.41 8.41
N CYS A 297 -1.78 3.44 8.81
CA CYS A 297 -1.30 4.30 9.90
C CYS A 297 -1.60 5.81 9.67
N GLY A 298 -1.50 6.27 8.42
CA GLY A 298 -1.81 7.66 8.04
C GLY A 298 -3.30 8.01 8.03
N MET A 299 -4.19 7.02 8.08
CA MET A 299 -5.65 7.18 7.94
C MET A 299 -6.41 6.89 9.24
N VAL A 300 -5.72 6.70 10.36
CA VAL A 300 -6.33 6.43 11.67
C VAL A 300 -7.34 7.49 12.10
N HIS A 301 -7.14 8.75 11.69
CA HIS A 301 -8.07 9.85 11.97
C HIS A 301 -9.46 9.69 11.31
N LEU A 302 -9.61 8.80 10.33
CA LEU A 302 -10.90 8.46 9.72
C LEU A 302 -11.65 7.38 10.50
N LEU A 303 -11.00 6.70 11.46
CA LEU A 303 -11.63 5.70 12.30
C LEU A 303 -12.63 6.37 13.24
N GLY A 304 -13.89 5.95 13.13
CA GLY A 304 -14.98 6.46 13.95
C GLY A 304 -16.19 5.53 13.96
N PRO A 305 -17.22 5.86 14.76
CA PRO A 305 -18.44 5.04 14.88
C PRO A 305 -19.18 4.90 13.54
N GLU A 306 -19.03 5.87 12.64
CA GLU A 306 -19.57 5.84 11.28
C GLU A 306 -19.06 4.63 10.48
N LEU A 307 -17.74 4.41 10.47
CA LEU A 307 -17.15 3.24 9.81
C LEU A 307 -17.49 1.94 10.54
N ALA A 308 -17.59 1.98 11.87
CA ALA A 308 -17.98 0.82 12.65
C ALA A 308 -19.41 0.36 12.34
N ALA A 309 -20.32 1.26 11.99
CA ALA A 309 -21.69 0.90 11.58
C ALA A 309 -21.72 0.02 10.32
N CYS A 310 -20.73 0.17 9.43
CA CYS A 310 -20.61 -0.63 8.21
C CYS A 310 -20.11 -2.06 8.47
N MET A 311 -19.53 -2.33 9.64
CA MET A 311 -18.99 -3.65 9.99
C MET A 311 -20.08 -4.63 10.40
N ALA A 312 -19.99 -5.85 9.88
CA ALA A 312 -20.82 -6.98 10.30
C ALA A 312 -20.59 -7.32 11.78
N PRO A 313 -21.58 -7.90 12.49
CA PRO A 313 -21.37 -8.45 13.83
C PRO A 313 -20.23 -9.48 13.81
N GLY A 314 -19.26 -9.35 14.73
CA GLY A 314 -18.06 -10.21 14.73
C GLY A 314 -17.00 -9.85 13.69
N GLY A 315 -17.15 -8.73 12.99
CA GLY A 315 -16.14 -8.24 12.05
C GLY A 315 -14.84 -7.82 12.75
N ASN A 316 -13.73 -7.98 12.04
CA ASN A 316 -12.38 -7.68 12.51
C ASN A 316 -11.92 -6.30 12.03
N LEU A 317 -11.20 -5.58 12.89
CA LEU A 317 -10.51 -4.33 12.59
C LEU A 317 -9.01 -4.57 12.73
N LEU A 318 -8.27 -4.26 11.67
CA LEU A 318 -6.82 -4.28 11.62
C LEU A 318 -6.32 -2.85 11.41
N VAL A 319 -5.54 -2.33 12.36
CA VAL A 319 -4.94 -1.00 12.25
C VAL A 319 -3.43 -1.12 12.17
N GLU A 320 -2.84 -0.55 11.13
CA GLU A 320 -1.40 -0.48 10.96
C GLU A 320 -0.78 0.50 11.98
N LEU A 321 0.19 0.01 12.76
CA LEU A 321 0.92 0.83 13.71
C LEU A 321 2.11 1.51 13.04
N ALA A 322 2.50 2.66 13.57
CA ALA A 322 3.62 3.45 13.06
C ALA A 322 5.01 2.87 13.41
N ARG A 323 5.11 1.56 13.70
CA ARG A 323 6.29 0.91 14.26
C ARG A 323 7.55 1.23 13.47
N PHE A 324 7.51 1.13 12.14
CA PHE A 324 8.70 1.29 11.33
C PHE A 324 8.96 2.74 10.88
N LEU A 325 8.15 3.72 11.30
CA LEU A 325 8.40 5.12 10.96
C LEU A 325 9.63 5.66 11.68
N VAL A 326 10.71 5.81 10.92
CA VAL A 326 12.07 6.19 11.36
C VAL A 326 12.07 7.54 12.11
N ASP A 327 11.14 8.45 11.85
CA ASP A 327 11.10 9.77 12.47
C ASP A 327 10.44 9.82 13.85
N LEU A 328 9.72 8.76 14.23
CA LEU A 328 9.00 8.72 15.50
C LEU A 328 9.87 8.18 16.63
N ARG A 329 9.83 8.87 17.78
CA ARG A 329 10.45 8.43 19.04
C ARG A 329 9.60 7.36 19.72
N PRO A 330 10.20 6.51 20.59
CA PRO A 330 9.46 5.46 21.31
C PRO A 330 8.22 5.96 22.07
N GLU A 331 8.32 7.12 22.73
CA GLU A 331 7.20 7.76 23.42
C GLU A 331 6.03 8.11 22.48
N GLN A 332 6.36 8.60 21.28
CA GLN A 332 5.36 8.95 20.26
C GLN A 332 4.70 7.70 19.67
N LEU A 333 5.46 6.61 19.48
CA LEU A 333 4.92 5.32 19.05
C LEU A 333 3.92 4.77 20.07
N GLN A 334 4.26 4.86 21.36
CA GLN A 334 3.39 4.40 22.43
C GLN A 334 2.13 5.27 22.54
N ALA A 335 2.27 6.59 22.45
CA ALA A 335 1.14 7.51 22.42
C ALA A 335 0.21 7.26 21.22
N PHE A 336 0.79 6.98 20.04
CA PHE A 336 0.02 6.64 18.85
C PHE A 336 -0.76 5.33 19.04
N ALA A 337 -0.12 4.28 19.56
CA ALA A 337 -0.79 3.01 19.84
C ALA A 337 -1.92 3.17 20.87
N ALA A 338 -1.72 3.96 21.93
CA ALA A 338 -2.76 4.30 22.90
C ALA A 338 -3.94 5.02 22.22
N ARG A 339 -3.65 6.00 21.35
CA ARG A 339 -4.67 6.74 20.61
C ARG A 339 -5.48 5.87 19.65
N VAL A 340 -4.83 4.91 18.99
CA VAL A 340 -5.53 3.90 18.17
C VAL A 340 -6.50 3.10 19.03
N GLY A 341 -6.08 2.68 20.23
CA GLY A 341 -6.94 1.98 21.18
C GLY A 341 -8.15 2.82 21.61
N GLU A 342 -7.97 4.11 21.89
CA GLU A 342 -9.05 5.04 22.23
C GLU A 342 -10.06 5.19 21.09
N LEU A 343 -9.59 5.40 19.85
CA LEU A 343 -10.46 5.57 18.68
C LEU A 343 -11.22 4.29 18.34
N ALA A 344 -10.55 3.14 18.40
CA ALA A 344 -11.19 1.84 18.20
C ALA A 344 -12.24 1.57 19.30
N GLY A 345 -11.92 1.86 20.56
CA GLY A 345 -12.85 1.74 21.67
C GLY A 345 -14.07 2.66 21.55
N ALA A 346 -13.85 3.93 21.17
CA ALA A 346 -14.94 4.89 20.92
C ALA A 346 -15.84 4.47 19.75
N ALA A 347 -15.29 3.73 18.78
CA ALA A 347 -16.03 3.16 17.66
C ALA A 347 -16.72 1.81 18.01
N GLY A 348 -16.57 1.30 19.23
CA GLY A 348 -17.24 0.08 19.71
C GLY A 348 -16.50 -1.23 19.41
N PHE A 349 -15.20 -1.15 19.10
CA PHE A 349 -14.36 -2.35 18.95
C PHE A 349 -13.67 -2.69 20.26
N THR A 350 -13.46 -3.98 20.50
CA THR A 350 -12.68 -4.48 21.62
C THR A 350 -11.35 -5.04 21.16
N PRO A 351 -10.23 -4.75 21.85
CA PRO A 351 -8.92 -5.26 21.49
C PRO A 351 -8.92 -6.79 21.58
N CYS A 352 -8.36 -7.44 20.55
CA CYS A 352 -8.04 -8.85 20.62
C CYS A 352 -6.72 -8.98 21.37
N ALA A 353 -6.66 -9.83 22.41
CA ALA A 353 -5.41 -10.09 23.10
C ALA A 353 -4.42 -10.74 22.12
N SER A 354 -3.35 -10.04 21.78
CA SER A 354 -2.22 -10.64 21.08
C SER A 354 -1.30 -11.30 22.09
N ALA A 355 -1.23 -12.62 22.05
CA ALA A 355 -0.22 -13.40 22.75
C ALA A 355 1.00 -13.50 21.82
N GLY A 356 1.89 -12.52 21.87
CA GLY A 356 3.08 -12.52 21.00
C GLY A 356 3.98 -11.29 21.18
N PRO A 357 5.16 -11.27 20.52
CA PRO A 357 6.00 -10.09 20.45
C PRO A 357 5.23 -8.90 19.85
N ALA A 358 5.72 -7.68 20.08
CA ALA A 358 5.07 -6.45 19.61
C ALA A 358 4.62 -6.61 18.15
N GLU A 359 3.33 -6.38 17.87
CA GLU A 359 2.77 -6.58 16.54
C GLU A 359 2.94 -5.30 15.69
N THR A 360 3.11 -5.47 14.37
CA THR A 360 3.07 -4.35 13.40
C THR A 360 1.65 -3.80 13.24
N PHE A 361 0.64 -4.60 13.61
CA PHE A 361 -0.76 -4.25 13.50
C PHE A 361 -1.47 -4.40 14.85
N ALA A 362 -2.36 -3.47 15.16
CA ALA A 362 -3.30 -3.62 16.27
C ALA A 362 -4.58 -4.29 15.77
N ARG A 363 -5.00 -5.34 16.48
CA ARG A 363 -6.17 -6.17 16.13
C ARG A 363 -7.32 -5.91 17.10
N PHE A 364 -8.50 -5.65 16.57
CA PHE A 364 -9.73 -5.47 17.34
C PHE A 364 -10.88 -6.26 16.70
N ALA A 365 -11.88 -6.60 17.50
CA ALA A 365 -13.11 -7.26 17.04
C ALA A 365 -14.33 -6.44 17.45
N LYS A 366 -15.34 -6.40 16.56
CA LYS A 366 -16.64 -5.82 16.88
C LYS A 366 -17.45 -6.84 17.67
N GLN A 367 -17.86 -6.50 18.89
CA GLN A 367 -18.72 -7.38 19.67
C GLN A 367 -20.01 -7.66 18.89
N GLY A 368 -20.29 -8.94 18.64
CA GLY A 368 -21.60 -9.36 18.17
C GLY A 368 -22.65 -9.03 19.22
N ALA A 369 -23.88 -8.72 18.80
CA ALA A 369 -25.00 -8.63 19.72
C ALA A 369 -25.13 -9.99 20.44
N ARG A 370 -24.66 -10.06 21.68
CA ARG A 370 -24.94 -11.20 22.56
C ARG A 370 -26.46 -11.24 22.72
N GLY A 371 -27.07 -12.38 22.37
CA GLY A 371 -28.42 -12.71 22.82
C GLY A 371 -28.49 -12.62 24.36
N PRO A 372 -29.70 -12.46 24.93
CA PRO A 372 -29.85 -12.23 26.35
C PRO A 372 -29.55 -13.53 27.10
N ASP A 373 -28.33 -13.73 27.54
CA ASP A 373 -28.02 -14.37 28.83
C ASP A 373 -26.51 -14.48 29.05
N THR A 374 -26.01 -13.62 29.92
CA THR A 374 -25.24 -13.97 31.14
C THR A 374 -24.55 -12.69 31.61
N ARG A 375 -25.12 -12.09 32.67
CA ARG A 375 -24.46 -11.02 33.43
C ARG A 375 -23.24 -11.59 34.16
N PRO A 376 -22.03 -11.02 34.02
CA PRO A 376 -21.04 -11.09 35.08
C PRO A 376 -21.39 -10.03 36.12
N ARG A 377 -21.53 -10.49 37.36
CA ARG A 377 -21.85 -9.74 38.56
C ARG A 377 -20.79 -8.66 38.84
N ALA A 378 -21.21 -7.39 38.91
CA ALA A 378 -20.37 -6.29 39.35
C ALA A 378 -20.04 -6.41 40.86
N PRO A 379 -18.82 -6.08 41.30
CA PRO A 379 -18.58 -5.60 42.65
C PRO A 379 -18.64 -4.07 42.70
N SER A 380 -19.20 -3.60 43.81
CA SER A 380 -19.55 -2.22 44.18
C SER A 380 -18.39 -1.22 44.18
N ALA A 381 -18.72 0.05 43.91
CA ALA A 381 -17.84 1.21 43.77
C ALA A 381 -17.33 1.81 45.09
N ALA A 382 -16.24 2.60 44.99
CA ALA A 382 -16.08 3.89 45.67
C ALA A 382 -15.13 4.82 44.84
N PRO A 383 -15.38 6.14 44.71
CA PRO A 383 -14.61 7.07 43.87
C PRO A 383 -13.49 7.78 44.66
N PRO A 384 -12.52 8.45 44.00
CA PRO A 384 -12.58 9.93 44.01
C PRO A 384 -11.99 10.70 42.80
N VAL A 385 -12.61 11.87 42.61
CA VAL A 385 -12.05 13.21 42.32
C VAL A 385 -11.49 13.55 40.93
N ALA A 386 -12.17 14.53 40.33
CA ALA A 386 -11.93 15.16 39.05
C ALA A 386 -10.65 16.02 39.01
N ALA A 387 -9.93 15.91 37.90
CA ALA A 387 -9.09 16.98 37.36
C ALA A 387 -9.48 17.17 35.89
N ALA A 388 -9.80 18.40 35.50
CA ALA A 388 -10.27 18.74 34.17
C ALA A 388 -9.21 18.46 33.08
N PRO A 389 -9.58 17.92 31.92
CA PRO A 389 -8.65 17.76 30.80
C PRO A 389 -8.37 19.11 30.12
N PRO A 390 -7.14 19.34 29.61
CA PRO A 390 -6.84 20.49 28.77
C PRO A 390 -7.53 20.36 27.39
N GLN A 391 -7.85 21.51 26.80
CA GLN A 391 -8.68 21.65 25.60
C GLN A 391 -8.00 21.12 24.30
N PRO A 392 -8.79 20.81 23.24
CA PRO A 392 -8.40 19.91 22.14
C PRO A 392 -7.45 20.46 21.07
N HIS A 393 -6.93 21.68 21.20
CA HIS A 393 -6.34 22.39 20.06
C HIS A 393 -4.81 22.32 19.90
N ASP A 394 -4.07 21.87 20.92
CA ASP A 394 -2.60 22.05 20.93
C ASP A 394 -1.76 20.81 20.58
N LEU A 395 -2.36 19.61 20.45
CA LEU A 395 -1.62 18.39 20.06
C LEU A 395 -1.86 17.94 18.62
N ALA A 396 -2.94 18.42 17.99
CA ALA A 396 -3.25 18.12 16.59
C ALA A 396 -2.26 18.79 15.64
N SER A 397 -1.73 19.98 15.99
CA SER A 397 -0.75 20.70 15.18
C SER A 397 0.58 19.96 15.07
N HIS A 398 1.04 19.29 16.13
CA HIS A 398 2.35 18.63 16.13
C HIS A 398 2.38 17.31 15.34
N ALA A 399 1.25 16.58 15.28
CA ALA A 399 1.14 15.36 14.49
C ALA A 399 0.97 15.64 12.98
N THR A 400 0.32 16.75 12.60
CA THR A 400 0.28 17.19 11.19
C THR A 400 1.54 17.92 10.75
N THR A 401 2.26 18.62 11.63
CA THR A 401 3.51 19.30 11.23
C THR A 401 4.63 18.35 10.79
N GLY A 402 4.63 17.09 11.27
CA GLY A 402 5.55 16.07 10.77
C GLY A 402 5.21 15.53 9.37
N LEU A 403 3.95 15.72 8.93
CA LEU A 403 3.46 15.39 7.59
C LEU A 403 3.52 16.60 6.64
N ASP A 404 3.54 17.83 7.17
CA ASP A 404 3.57 19.08 6.41
C ASP A 404 4.98 19.59 6.07
N SER A 405 6.06 18.94 6.54
CA SER A 405 7.43 19.19 6.05
C SER A 405 7.68 18.61 4.64
N GLY A 406 6.62 18.31 3.89
CA GLY A 406 6.63 17.68 2.57
C GLY A 406 6.40 18.64 1.41
N ALA A 407 6.69 19.94 1.57
CA ALA A 407 6.62 20.88 0.46
C ALA A 407 7.78 20.60 -0.53
N PRO A 408 7.50 20.30 -1.81
CA PRO A 408 8.56 20.15 -2.80
C PRO A 408 9.26 21.49 -3.06
N VAL A 409 10.59 21.45 -3.14
CA VAL A 409 11.39 22.56 -3.68
C VAL A 409 11.12 22.64 -5.19
N PRO A 410 10.75 23.81 -5.74
CA PRO A 410 10.48 23.97 -7.15
C PRO A 410 11.74 23.73 -7.98
N LEU A 411 11.56 23.26 -9.23
CA LEU A 411 12.62 23.16 -10.25
C LEU A 411 13.27 24.51 -10.60
N SER A 412 12.78 25.63 -10.05
CA SER A 412 13.29 26.99 -10.28
C SER A 412 14.17 27.55 -9.14
N ASP A 413 14.45 26.77 -8.09
CA ASP A 413 15.51 27.11 -7.12
C ASP A 413 16.89 26.52 -7.53
N PHE A 414 17.08 26.30 -8.84
CA PHE A 414 18.37 26.06 -9.48
C PHE A 414 18.52 26.90 -10.75
#